data_AF-A0A933FCN8-F1
#
_entry.id   AF-A0A933FCN8-F1
#
_cell.length_a   1.000
_cell.length_b   1.000
_cell.length_c   1.000
_cell.angle_alpha   90.00
_cell.angle_beta   90.00
_cell.angle_gamma   90.00
#
_symmetry.space_group_name_H-M   'P 1'
#
loop_
_entity.id
_entity.type
_entity.pdbx_description
1 polymer ?
#
loop_
_entity_poly.entity_id
_entity_poly.type
_entity_poly.pdbx_seq_one_letter_code
_entity_poly.pdbx_strand_id
1 'polypeptide(L)'
;MFIELELTLFVLLLAAAVVALEVKDLVAAVSSISVFSFVSSLLFVAMGAVDVGFTEAVVGAGISAVLFMVALYHTPRKSAD
;
A
#
# COMPACT_ATOMS: atom_id res chain seq x y z
N MET A 1 -3.75 6.55 -22.18
CA MET A 1 -4.84 5.91 -21.43
C MET A 1 -4.91 4.46 -21.90
N PHE A 2 -4.37 3.57 -21.09
CA PHE A 2 -4.30 2.13 -21.38
C PHE A 2 -5.32 1.44 -20.47
N ILE A 3 -6.58 1.42 -20.91
CA ILE A 3 -7.72 0.99 -20.08
C ILE A 3 -7.52 -0.42 -19.51
N GLU A 4 -6.97 -1.34 -20.32
CA GLU A 4 -6.71 -2.73 -19.88
C GLU A 4 -5.69 -2.78 -18.73
N LEU A 5 -4.63 -1.97 -18.80
CA LEU A 5 -3.62 -1.87 -17.76
C LEU A 5 -4.21 -1.21 -16.50
N GLU A 6 -4.92 -0.10 -16.66
CA GLU A 6 -5.56 0.64 -15.56
C GLU A 6 -6.54 -0.27 -14.80
N LEU A 7 -7.38 -1.02 -15.50
CA LEU A 7 -8.33 -1.97 -14.90
C LEU A 7 -7.61 -3.10 -14.17
N THR A 8 -6.54 -3.63 -14.75
CA THR A 8 -5.73 -4.70 -14.12
C THR A 8 -5.09 -4.21 -12.82
N LEU A 9 -4.50 -3.01 -12.83
CA LEU A 9 -3.94 -2.38 -11.65
C LEU A 9 -5.02 -2.11 -10.60
N PHE A 10 -6.20 -1.68 -11.00
CA PHE A 10 -7.32 -1.43 -10.09
C PHE A 10 -7.81 -2.70 -9.39
N VAL A 11 -7.93 -3.81 -10.13
CA VAL A 11 -8.28 -5.12 -9.53
C VAL A 11 -7.22 -5.57 -8.54
N LEU A 12 -5.94 -5.41 -8.88
CA LEU A 12 -4.84 -5.77 -7.99
C LEU A 12 -4.80 -4.87 -6.74
N LEU A 13 -5.12 -3.59 -6.89
CA LEU A 13 -5.25 -2.63 -5.79
C LEU A 13 -6.36 -3.05 -4.83
N LEU A 14 -7.54 -3.43 -5.34
CA LEU A 14 -8.64 -3.96 -4.53
C LEU A 14 -8.27 -5.25 -3.82
N ALA A 15 -7.58 -6.17 -4.50
CA ALA A 15 -7.11 -7.41 -3.89
C ALA A 15 -6.12 -7.14 -2.73
N ALA A 16 -5.16 -6.24 -2.93
CA ALA A 16 -4.22 -5.83 -1.88
C ALA A 16 -4.94 -5.19 -0.68
N ALA A 17 -5.98 -4.38 -0.93
CA ALA A 17 -6.79 -3.78 0.13
C ALA A 17 -7.55 -4.84 0.95
N VAL A 18 -8.18 -5.82 0.29
CA VAL A 18 -8.87 -6.92 0.99
C VAL A 18 -7.89 -7.73 1.83
N VAL A 19 -6.71 -8.07 1.28
CA VAL A 19 -5.66 -8.78 2.04
C VAL A 19 -5.21 -7.97 3.26
N ALA A 20 -4.99 -6.66 3.10
CA ALA A 20 -4.59 -5.79 4.21
C ALA A 20 -5.61 -5.76 5.36
N LEU A 21 -6.91 -5.90 5.05
CA LEU A 21 -7.99 -5.90 6.05
C LEU A 21 -8.19 -7.26 6.73
N GLU A 22 -7.97 -8.36 6.02
CA GLU A 22 -8.22 -9.73 6.52
C GLU A 22 -7.05 -10.31 7.33
N VAL A 23 -5.83 -9.82 7.09
CA VAL A 23 -4.62 -10.34 7.73
C VAL A 23 -4.55 -9.92 9.20
N LYS A 24 -4.44 -10.91 10.09
CA LYS A 24 -4.33 -10.70 11.56
C LYS A 24 -2.94 -10.30 12.04
N ASP A 25 -1.91 -10.64 11.27
CA ASP A 25 -0.53 -10.29 11.61
C ASP A 25 -0.21 -8.86 11.15
N LEU A 26 0.15 -8.00 12.10
CA LEU A 26 0.36 -6.57 11.82
C LEU A 26 1.55 -6.32 10.87
N VAL A 27 2.58 -7.18 10.86
CA VAL A 27 3.70 -7.07 9.92
C VAL A 27 3.22 -7.34 8.49
N ALA A 28 2.42 -8.39 8.32
CA ALA A 28 1.85 -8.74 7.02
C ALA A 28 0.79 -7.72 6.58
N ALA A 29 0.02 -7.11 7.49
CA ALA A 29 -0.90 -6.02 7.18
C ALA A 29 -0.15 -4.77 6.68
N VAL A 30 0.90 -4.33 7.38
CA VAL A 30 1.76 -3.20 6.95
C VAL A 30 2.41 -3.47 5.59
N SER A 31 2.88 -4.69 5.37
CA SER A 31 3.46 -5.10 4.08
C SER A 31 2.41 -5.05 2.96
N SER A 32 1.18 -5.47 3.24
CA SER A 32 0.07 -5.43 2.27
C SER A 32 -0.34 -4.00 1.93
N ILE A 33 -0.33 -3.08 2.90
CA ILE A 33 -0.57 -1.65 2.68
C ILE A 33 0.55 -1.03 1.83
N SER A 34 1.81 -1.42 2.03
CA SER A 34 2.93 -0.97 1.18
C SER A 34 2.75 -1.40 -0.28
N VAL A 35 2.32 -2.64 -0.51
CA VAL A 35 1.96 -3.14 -1.85
C VAL A 35 0.79 -2.34 -2.44
N PHE A 36 -0.25 -2.07 -1.66
CA PHE A 36 -1.36 -1.23 -2.08
C PHE A 36 -0.87 0.15 -2.56
N SER A 37 -0.03 0.83 -1.78
CA SER A 37 0.54 2.14 -2.15
C SER A 37 1.47 2.07 -3.37
N PHE A 38 2.21 0.98 -3.54
CA PHE A 38 3.02 0.82 -4.75
C PHE A 38 2.14 0.69 -5.99
N VAL A 39 1.05 -0.07 -5.91
CA VAL A 39 0.13 -0.30 -7.02
C VAL A 39 -0.66 0.98 -7.35
N SER A 40 -1.06 1.76 -6.35
CA SER A 40 -1.68 3.06 -6.57
C SER A 40 -0.72 4.03 -7.26
N SER A 41 0.58 4.01 -6.91
CA SER A 41 1.61 4.82 -7.59
C SER A 41 1.71 4.47 -9.09
N LEU A 42 1.67 3.19 -9.45
CA LEU A 42 1.66 2.74 -10.85
C LEU A 42 0.38 3.18 -11.56
N LEU A 43 -0.76 3.15 -10.88
CA LEU A 43 -2.04 3.62 -11.43
C LEU A 43 -1.99 5.13 -11.72
N PHE A 44 -1.42 5.95 -10.82
CA PHE A 44 -1.23 7.39 -11.06
C PHE A 44 -0.35 7.66 -12.27
N VAL A 45 0.77 6.94 -12.40
CA VAL A 45 1.64 7.03 -13.58
C VAL A 45 0.89 6.63 -14.86
N ALA A 46 0.10 5.55 -14.82
CA ALA A 46 -0.69 5.10 -15.97
C ALA A 46 -1.76 6.12 -16.42
N MET A 47 -2.33 6.86 -15.46
CA MET A 47 -3.29 7.94 -15.71
C MET A 47 -2.63 9.26 -16.16
N GLY A 48 -1.30 9.32 -16.26
CA GLY A 48 -0.55 10.51 -16.68
C GLY A 48 -0.21 11.48 -15.55
N ALA A 49 -0.46 11.12 -14.29
CA ALA A 49 -0.11 11.89 -13.11
C ALA A 49 1.25 11.44 -12.53
N VAL A 50 2.33 11.67 -13.27
CA VAL A 50 3.68 11.17 -12.90
C VAL A 50 4.21 11.78 -11.60
N ASP A 51 3.95 13.05 -11.34
CA ASP A 51 4.41 13.73 -10.12
C ASP A 51 3.76 13.12 -8.87
N VAL A 52 2.44 12.90 -8.94
CA VAL A 52 1.68 12.25 -7.86
C VAL A 52 2.15 10.81 -7.66
N GLY A 53 2.32 10.05 -8.75
CA GLY A 53 2.83 8.68 -8.70
C GLY A 53 4.21 8.58 -8.05
N PHE A 54 5.14 9.47 -8.40
CA PHE A 54 6.46 9.51 -7.79
C PHE A 54 6.39 9.79 -6.29
N THR A 55 5.57 10.76 -5.87
CA THR A 55 5.42 11.07 -4.44
C THR A 55 4.79 9.91 -3.66
N GLU A 56 3.81 9.22 -4.22
CA GLU A 56 3.16 8.07 -3.58
C GLU A 56 4.12 6.88 -3.45
N ALA A 57 4.96 6.62 -4.45
CA ALA A 57 5.96 5.56 -4.39
C ALA A 57 6.97 5.80 -3.24
N VAL A 58 7.41 7.05 -3.05
CA VAL A 58 8.36 7.40 -1.99
C VAL A 58 7.69 7.40 -0.61
N VAL A 59 6.51 8.02 -0.49
CA VAL A 59 5.84 8.24 0.81
C VAL A 59 5.03 7.02 1.23
N GLY A 60 4.12 6.53 0.37
CA GLY A 60 3.22 5.42 0.68
C GLY A 60 3.94 4.09 0.73
N ALA A 61 4.57 3.68 -0.39
CA ALA A 61 5.25 2.39 -0.46
C ALA A 61 6.59 2.40 0.31
N GLY A 62 7.31 3.53 0.31
CA GLY A 62 8.61 3.67 0.96
C GLY A 62 8.53 4.00 2.46
N ILE A 63 8.40 5.29 2.79
CA ILE A 63 8.60 5.79 4.17
C ILE A 63 7.50 5.29 5.12
N SER A 64 6.24 5.23 4.69
CA SER A 64 5.13 4.85 5.57
C SER A 64 5.27 3.42 6.09
N ALA A 65 5.75 2.49 5.26
CA ALA A 65 6.02 1.11 5.68
C ALA A 65 7.09 1.06 6.79
N VAL A 66 8.18 1.84 6.65
CA VAL A 66 9.24 1.95 7.66
C VAL A 66 8.68 2.53 8.96
N LEU A 67 7.91 3.62 8.88
CA LEU A 67 7.31 4.25 10.05
C LEU A 67 6.35 3.31 10.78
N PHE A 68 5.52 2.57 10.06
CA PHE A 68 4.63 1.57 10.68
C PHE A 68 5.41 0.42 11.32
N MET A 69 6.52 -0.02 10.73
CA MET A 69 7.36 -1.05 11.36
C MET A 69 8.04 -0.53 12.62
N VAL A 70 8.53 0.72 12.62
CA VAL A 70 9.07 1.35 13.83
C VAL A 70 7.99 1.48 14.90
N ALA A 71 6.77 1.89 14.54
CA ALA A 71 5.65 1.98 15.47
C ALA A 71 5.29 0.61 16.06
N LEU A 72 5.22 -0.44 15.22
CA LEU A 72 4.93 -1.80 15.64
C LEU A 72 6.01 -2.36 16.56
N TYR A 73 7.28 -2.00 16.33
CA TYR A 73 8.38 -2.37 17.21
C TYR A 73 8.26 -1.73 18.61
N HIS A 74 7.73 -0.51 18.70
CA HIS A 74 7.55 0.22 19.95
C HIS A 74 6.19 -0.01 20.63
N THR A 75 5.26 -0.74 20.00
CA THR A 75 3.91 -0.96 20.52
C THR A 75 3.75 -2.41 21.01
N PRO A 76 3.12 -2.66 22.18
CA PRO A 76 2.82 -4.02 22.61
C PRO A 76 1.90 -4.71 21.60
N ARG A 77 2.24 -5.95 21.24
CA ARG A 77 1.50 -6.74 20.23
C ARG A 77 0.08 -7.13 20.64
N LYS A 78 -0.27 -7.00 21.92
CA LYS A 78 -1.57 -7.41 22.46
C LYS A 78 -2.37 -6.16 22.80
N SER A 79 -3.51 -5.95 22.16
CA SER A 79 -4.49 -4.98 22.63
C SER A 79 -4.98 -5.41 24.01
N ALA A 80 -5.28 -4.45 24.88
CA ALA A 80 -5.82 -4.72 26.22
C ALA A 80 -7.33 -5.06 26.19
N ASP A 81 -7.90 -5.20 25.00
CA ASP A 81 -9.33 -5.50 24.75
C ASP A 81 -9.63 -7.01 24.78
#